data_AF-A0A1S9CW65-F1
#
_entry.id   AF-A0A1S9CW65-F1
#
_cell.length_a   1.000
_cell.length_b   1.000
_cell.length_c   1.000
_cell.angle_alpha   90.00
_cell.angle_beta   90.00
_cell.angle_gamma   90.00
#
_symmetry.space_group_name_H-M   'P 1'
#
loop_
_entity.id
_entity.type
_entity.pdbx_description
1 polymer ?
#
loop_
_entity_poly.entity_id
_entity_poly.type
_entity_poly.pdbx_seq_one_letter_code
_entity_poly.pdbx_strand_id
1 'polypeptide(L)' 'MAPERSTAEILSALRNAIDPVFVPRPLYRVASLPRNDTGKLTRESLLGLVQACRARFSDGA' A
#
# COMPACT_ATOMS: atom_id res chain seq x y z
N MET A 1 -10.00 -6.89 11.09
CA MET A 1 -11.17 -6.37 10.35
C MET A 1 -10.79 -5.08 9.62
N ALA A 2 -10.16 -5.19 8.44
CA ALA A 2 -9.82 -4.06 7.56
C ALA A 2 -10.22 -4.21 6.07
N PRO A 3 -10.98 -5.24 5.60
CA PRO A 3 -11.32 -5.32 4.17
C PRO A 3 -12.32 -4.24 3.72
N GLU A 4 -13.10 -3.67 4.64
CA GLU A 4 -14.26 -2.83 4.32
C GLU A 4 -13.96 -1.33 4.26
N ARG A 5 -12.79 -0.89 4.74
CA ARG A 5 -12.44 0.53 4.73
C ARG A 5 -12.08 0.99 3.31
N SER A 6 -12.64 2.10 2.89
CA SER A 6 -12.28 2.81 1.67
C SER A 6 -10.86 3.40 1.77
N THR A 7 -10.25 3.69 0.62
CA THR A 7 -8.93 4.36 0.57
C THR A 7 -8.98 5.73 1.28
N ALA A 8 -10.10 6.45 1.15
CA ALA A 8 -10.29 7.76 1.77
C ALA A 8 -10.33 7.68 3.31
N GLU A 9 -11.04 6.69 3.87
CA GLU A 9 -11.08 6.47 5.32
C GLU A 9 -9.71 6.08 5.87
N ILE A 10 -8.95 5.24 5.14
CA ILE A 10 -7.59 4.88 5.55
C ILE A 10 -6.69 6.11 5.56
N LEU A 11 -6.74 6.94 4.51
CA LEU A 11 -5.95 8.18 4.45
C LEU A 11 -6.35 9.18 5.54
N SER A 12 -7.64 9.30 5.85
CA SER A 12 -8.13 10.14 6.95
C SER A 12 -7.60 9.65 8.30
N ALA A 13 -7.69 8.35 8.56
CA ALA A 13 -7.16 7.75 9.78
C ALA A 13 -5.63 7.95 9.90
N LEU A 14 -4.88 7.79 8.81
CA LEU A 14 -3.44 8.01 8.79
C LEU A 14 -3.08 9.48 9.09
N ARG A 15 -3.78 10.44 8.49
CA ARG A 15 -3.55 11.88 8.76
C ARG A 15 -3.74 12.27 10.23
N ASN A 16 -4.60 11.56 10.95
CA ASN A 16 -4.85 11.81 12.37
C ASN A 16 -3.85 11.09 13.29
N ALA A 17 -3.13 10.09 12.78
CA ALA A 17 -2.27 9.22 13.60
C ALA A 17 -0.77 9.49 13.43
N ILE A 18 -0.35 10.05 12.29
CA ILE A 18 1.07 10.31 11.97
C ILE A 18 1.25 11.69 11.34
N ASP A 19 2.48 12.21 11.39
CA ASP A 19 2.82 13.47 10.73
C ASP A 19 2.46 13.41 9.23
N PRO A 20 1.85 14.48 8.66
CA PRO A 20 1.47 14.54 7.26
C PRO A 20 2.58 14.20 6.26
N VAL A 21 3.86 14.37 6.62
CA VAL A 21 5.02 14.00 5.79
C VAL A 21 5.13 12.48 5.58
N PHE A 22 4.63 11.68 6.52
CA PHE A 22 4.63 10.22 6.47
C PHE A 22 3.35 9.63 5.86
N VAL A 23 2.34 10.46 5.59
CA VAL A 23 1.09 9.99 4.95
C VAL A 23 1.37 9.61 3.49
N PRO A 24 1.06 8.37 3.07
CA PRO A 24 1.46 7.85 1.76
C PRO A 24 0.75 8.58 0.61
N ARG A 25 1.50 8.86 -0.46
CA ARG A 25 0.99 9.45 -1.71
C ARG A 25 1.67 8.76 -2.91
N PRO A 26 0.94 7.96 -3.72
CA PRO A 26 -0.43 7.45 -3.54
C PRO A 26 -0.53 6.25 -2.57
N LEU A 27 -1.74 5.89 -2.14
CA LEU A 27 -2.03 4.67 -1.36
C LEU A 27 -2.54 3.55 -2.30
N TYR A 28 -1.79 2.46 -2.40
CA TYR A 28 -2.14 1.31 -3.23
C TYR A 28 -2.85 0.22 -2.43
N ARG A 29 -4.05 -0.19 -2.87
CA ARG A 29 -4.75 -1.37 -2.33
C ARG A 29 -4.35 -2.61 -3.09
N VAL A 30 -3.95 -3.64 -2.36
CA VAL A 30 -3.54 -4.94 -2.89
C VAL A 30 -4.28 -6.05 -2.13
N ALA A 31 -4.52 -7.18 -2.81
CA ALA A 31 -5.24 -8.30 -2.21
C ALA A 31 -4.43 -8.98 -1.09
N SER A 32 -3.10 -9.01 -1.21
CA SER A 32 -2.19 -9.56 -0.22
C SER A 32 -0.81 -8.93 -0.33
N LEU A 33 -0.03 -8.98 0.76
CA LEU A 33 1.38 -8.62 0.76
C LEU A 33 2.22 -9.86 0.38
N PRO A 34 3.24 -9.73 -0.49
CA PRO A 34 4.05 -10.86 -0.89
C PRO A 34 4.91 -11.31 0.29
N ARG A 35 4.72 -12.56 0.72
CA ARG A 35 5.51 -13.18 1.78
C ARG A 35 6.23 -14.39 1.19
N ASN A 36 7.47 -14.62 1.62
CA ASN A 36 8.21 -15.84 1.26
C ASN A 36 7.68 -17.07 2.03
N ASP A 37 8.28 -18.24 1.82
CA ASP A 37 7.89 -19.50 2.47
C ASP A 37 7.96 -19.45 4.01
N THR A 38 8.79 -18.57 4.55
CA THR A 38 8.90 -18.32 6.00
C THR A 38 7.93 -17.24 6.50
N GLY A 39 7.03 -16.73 5.65
CA GLY A 39 6.05 -15.69 5.98
C GLY A 39 6.61 -14.26 6.01
N LYS A 40 7.86 -14.04 5.59
CA LYS A 40 8.54 -12.74 5.65
C LYS A 40 8.20 -11.88 4.43
N LEU A 41 7.89 -10.61 4.68
CA LEU A 41 7.82 -9.58 3.65
C LEU A 41 9.25 -9.09 3.36
N THR A 42 9.91 -9.67 2.37
CA THR A 42 11.27 -9.28 2.01
C THR A 42 11.28 -7.92 1.30
N ARG A 43 12.41 -7.21 1.39
CA ARG A 43 12.59 -5.91 0.72
C ARG A 43 12.43 -6.04 -0.80
N GLU A 44 12.98 -7.09 -1.39
CA GLU A 44 12.92 -7.33 -2.84
C GLU A 44 11.48 -7.55 -3.31
N SER A 45 10.73 -8.44 -2.64
CA SER A 45 9.33 -8.69 -2.99
C SER A 45 8.46 -7.45 -2.81
N LEU A 46 8.73 -6.64 -1.77
CA LEU A 46 8.02 -5.38 -1.57
C LEU A 46 8.33 -4.35 -2.65
N LEU A 47 9.59 -4.23 -3.09
CA LEU A 47 9.97 -3.33 -4.19
C LEU A 47 9.32 -3.75 -5.51
N GLY A 48 9.29 -5.05 -5.81
CA GLY A 48 8.59 -5.59 -6.97
C GLY A 48 7.09 -5.25 -6.95
N LEU A 49 6.44 -5.40 -5.79
CA LEU A 49 5.03 -5.00 -5.63
C LEU A 49 4.83 -3.49 -5.86
N VAL A 50 5.72 -2.64 -5.35
CA VAL A 50 5.62 -1.18 -5.55
C VAL A 50 5.75 -0.82 -7.04
N GLN A 51 6.66 -1.45 -7.78
CA GLN A 51 6.79 -1.23 -9.22
C GLN A 51 5.54 -1.68 -9.99
N ALA A 52 5.01 -2.87 -9.67
CA ALA A 52 3.78 -3.37 -10.28
C ALA A 52 2.58 -2.44 -10.01
N CYS A 53 2.46 -1.92 -8.79
CA CYS A 53 1.45 -0.92 -8.46
C CYS A 53 1.64 0.34 -9.29
N ARG A 54 2.84 0.94 -9.31
CA ARG A 54 3.11 2.16 -10.10
C ARG A 54 2.70 1.98 -11.56
N ALA A 55 3.11 0.89 -12.20
CA ALA A 55 2.74 0.59 -13.59
C ALA A 55 1.21 0.55 -13.76
N ARG A 56 0.50 -0.23 -12.94
CA ARG A 56 -0.96 -0.36 -13.01
C ARG A 56 -1.72 0.96 -12.81
N PHE A 57 -1.17 1.89 -12.05
CA PHE A 57 -1.79 3.20 -11.81
C PHE A 57 -1.34 4.27 -12.81
N SER A 58 -0.25 4.06 -13.55
CA SER A 58 0.20 4.94 -14.63
C SER A 58 -0.54 4.68 -15.95
N ASP A 59 -1.03 3.45 -16.20
CA ASP A 59 -1.84 3.10 -17.38
C ASP A 59 -3.29 3.67 -17.37
N GLY A 60 -3.66 4.42 -16.32
CA GLY A 60 -4.99 5.02 -16.17
C GLY A 60 -5.03 6.54 -16.30
N ALA A 61 -4.01 7.15 -16.92
CA ALA A 61 -3.91 8.59 -17.18
C ALA A 61 -4.25 8.94 -18.63
#